data_AF-A0A943JT29-F1
#
_entry.id   AF-A0A943JT29-F1
#
_cell.length_a   1.000
_cell.length_b   1.000
_cell.length_c   1.000
_cell.angle_alpha   90.00
_cell.angle_beta   90.00
_cell.angle_gamma   90.00
#
_symmetry.space_group_name_H-M   'P 1'
#
loop_
_entity.id
_entity.type
_entity.pdbx_description
1 polymer ?
#
loop_
_entity_poly.entity_id
_entity_poly.type
_entity_poly.pdbx_seq_one_letter_code
_entity_poly.pdbx_strand_id
1 'polypeptide(L)'
;MSSDNFIYITLGLLFIILLFYNKSILKFLFNILLGVIFIYISNIILKSSGIYININLFTGIFSGILGIPGIICLYILQILL
;
A
#
# COMPACT_ATOMS: atom_id res chain seq x y z
N MET A 1 -32.01 -14.33 -11.09
CA MET A 1 -30.76 -13.58 -11.27
C MET A 1 -30.53 -13.42 -12.76
N SER A 2 -30.29 -12.19 -13.23
CA SER A 2 -29.93 -11.95 -14.64
C SER A 2 -28.63 -12.67 -14.99
N SER A 3 -28.49 -13.12 -16.24
CA SER A 3 -27.27 -13.72 -16.79
C SER A 3 -26.02 -12.88 -16.51
N ASP A 4 -26.19 -11.56 -16.51
CA ASP A 4 -25.11 -10.60 -16.34
C ASP A 4 -24.51 -10.64 -14.92
N ASN A 5 -25.36 -10.76 -13.90
CA ASN A 5 -24.91 -10.89 -12.51
C ASN A 5 -24.09 -12.17 -12.32
N PHE A 6 -24.44 -13.25 -13.03
CA PHE A 6 -23.72 -14.51 -12.96
C PHE A 6 -22.31 -14.39 -13.58
N ILE A 7 -22.17 -13.59 -14.65
CA ILE A 7 -20.88 -13.30 -15.30
C ILE A 7 -19.98 -12.46 -14.37
N TYR A 8 -20.53 -11.43 -13.73
CA TYR A 8 -19.73 -10.62 -12.80
C TYR A 8 -19.22 -11.41 -11.59
N ILE A 9 -20.07 -12.28 -11.03
CA ILE A 9 -19.69 -13.13 -9.89
C ILE A 9 -18.59 -14.12 -10.27
N THR A 10 -18.72 -14.76 -11.44
CA THR A 10 -17.71 -15.74 -11.91
C THR A 10 -16.38 -15.07 -12.23
N LEU A 11 -16.38 -13.90 -12.88
CA LEU A 11 -15.16 -13.11 -13.11
C LEU A 11 -14.49 -12.65 -11.81
N GLY A 12 -15.29 -12.19 -10.83
CA GLY A 12 -14.77 -11.79 -9.52
C GLY A 12 -14.10 -12.96 -8.78
N LEU A 13 -14.73 -14.13 -8.76
CA LEU A 13 -14.14 -15.35 -8.18
C LEU A 13 -12.85 -15.76 -8.88
N LEU A 14 -12.82 -15.72 -10.20
CA LEU A 14 -11.64 -16.10 -10.99
C LEU A 14 -10.48 -15.13 -10.73
N PHE A 15 -10.76 -13.82 -10.61
CA PHE A 15 -9.78 -12.82 -10.23
C PHE A 15 -9.20 -13.06 -8.83
N ILE A 16 -10.04 -13.34 -7.84
CA ILE A 16 -9.60 -13.65 -6.46
C ILE A 16 -8.72 -14.90 -6.42
N ILE A 17 -9.10 -15.95 -7.15
CA ILE A 17 -8.31 -17.20 -7.25
C ILE A 17 -6.94 -16.92 -7.86
N LEU A 18 -6.88 -16.13 -8.93
CA LEU A 18 -5.62 -15.75 -9.57
C LEU A 18 -4.71 -14.94 -8.63
N LEU A 19 -5.32 -14.07 -7.82
CA LEU A 19 -4.66 -13.26 -6.80
C LEU A 19 -4.05 -14.13 -5.70
N PHE A 20 -4.78 -15.17 -5.25
CA PHE A 20 -4.31 -16.12 -4.25
C PHE A 20 -3.29 -17.13 -4.79
N TYR A 21 -3.37 -17.49 -6.06
CA TYR A 21 -2.45 -18.42 -6.69
C TYR A 21 -1.02 -17.87 -6.72
N ASN A 22 -0.88 -16.56 -6.95
CA ASN A 22 0.41 -15.92 -7.09
C ASN A 22 0.90 -15.32 -5.76
N LYS A 23 1.69 -16.09 -5.00
CA LYS A 23 2.28 -15.67 -3.71
C LYS A 23 3.01 -14.32 -3.78
N SER A 24 3.55 -13.96 -4.94
CA SER A 24 4.24 -12.68 -5.17
C SER A 24 3.29 -11.49 -5.06
N ILE A 25 2.06 -11.60 -5.54
CA ILE A 25 1.05 -10.52 -5.46
C ILE A 25 0.57 -10.34 -4.03
N LEU A 26 0.34 -11.45 -3.32
CA LEU A 26 0.04 -11.43 -1.87
C LEU A 26 1.17 -10.77 -1.07
N LYS A 27 2.44 -11.14 -1.34
CA LYS A 27 3.60 -10.51 -0.71
C LYS A 27 3.68 -9.02 -1.03
N PHE A 28 3.36 -8.62 -2.26
CA PHE A 28 3.34 -7.22 -2.68
C PHE A 28 2.28 -6.41 -1.92
N LEU A 29 1.04 -6.93 -1.83
CA LEU A 29 -0.02 -6.29 -1.04
C LEU A 29 0.34 -6.18 0.44
N PHE A 30 0.95 -7.23 1.00
CA PHE A 30 1.42 -7.21 2.39
C PHE A 30 2.52 -6.17 2.61
N ASN A 31 3.46 -6.05 1.67
CA ASN A 31 4.50 -5.04 1.71
C ASN A 31 3.92 -3.61 1.64
N ILE A 32 2.92 -3.37 0.79
CA ILE A 32 2.22 -2.06 0.73
C ILE A 32 1.57 -1.75 2.09
N LEU A 33 0.86 -2.71 2.68
CA LEU A 33 0.26 -2.56 4.01
C LEU A 33 1.31 -2.24 5.07
N LEU A 34 2.43 -2.95 5.08
CA LEU A 34 3.56 -2.66 5.97
C LEU A 34 4.10 -1.25 5.75
N GLY A 35 4.27 -0.83 4.49
CA GLY A 35 4.71 0.53 4.15
C GLY A 35 3.78 1.61 4.72
N VAL A 36 2.47 1.43 4.56
CA VAL A 36 1.45 2.31 5.16
C VAL A 36 1.55 2.35 6.68
N ILE A 37 1.68 1.19 7.33
CA ILE A 37 1.84 1.08 8.79
C ILE A 37 3.09 1.82 9.25
N PHE A 38 4.21 1.67 8.54
CA PHE A 38 5.43 2.37 8.89
C PHE A 38 5.30 3.89 8.73
N ILE A 39 4.70 4.38 7.64
CA ILE A 39 4.45 5.83 7.46
C ILE A 39 3.59 6.35 8.62
N TYR A 40 2.55 5.61 9.01
CA TYR A 40 1.68 5.97 10.13
C TYR A 40 2.45 6.08 11.45
N ILE A 41 3.29 5.10 11.77
CA ILE A 41 4.14 5.10 12.97
C ILE A 41 5.12 6.29 12.93
N SER A 42 5.79 6.51 11.79
CA SER A 42 6.70 7.64 11.63
C SER A 42 5.99 8.98 11.79
N ASN A 43 4.78 9.14 11.24
CA ASN A 43 3.99 10.38 11.38
C ASN A 43 3.67 10.68 12.86
N ILE A 44 3.43 9.65 13.67
CA ILE A 44 3.20 9.82 15.11
C ILE A 44 4.48 10.29 15.80
N ILE A 45 5.62 9.67 15.48
CA ILE A 45 6.92 10.00 16.08
C ILE A 45 7.35 11.43 15.72
N LEU A 46 7.19 11.82 14.46
CA LEU A 46 7.58 13.13 13.93
C LEU A 46 6.51 14.22 14.11
N LYS A 47 5.40 13.91 14.78
CA LYS A 47 4.29 14.84 14.99
C LYS A 47 4.75 16.15 15.66
N SER A 48 5.71 16.09 16.58
CA SER A 48 6.26 17.26 17.27
C SER A 48 7.15 18.13 16.38
N SER A 49 7.73 17.57 15.31
CA SER A 49 8.56 18.29 14.34
C SER A 49 7.73 19.02 13.28
N GLY A 50 6.41 18.81 13.24
CA GLY A 50 5.52 19.38 12.21
C GLY A 50 5.64 18.72 10.84
N ILE A 51 6.43 17.64 10.73
CA ILE A 51 6.68 16.93 9.47
C ILE A 51 5.69 15.77 9.38
N TYR A 52 4.90 15.74 8.31
CA TYR A 52 3.91 14.69 8.06
C TYR A 52 3.90 14.29 6.59
N ILE A 53 3.75 13.00 6.33
CA ILE A 53 3.52 12.47 4.97
C ILE A 53 2.07 12.01 4.88
N ASN A 54 1.37 12.43 3.84
CA ASN A 54 0.02 11.94 3.56
C ASN A 54 0.04 10.45 3.18
N ILE A 55 -0.78 9.67 3.88
CA ILE A 55 -0.95 8.24 3.63
C ILE A 55 -1.86 8.07 2.41
N ASN A 56 -1.31 7.56 1.31
CA ASN A 56 -2.07 7.21 0.11
C ASN A 56 -1.47 5.96 -0.55
N LEU A 57 -2.09 5.50 -1.65
CA LEU A 57 -1.61 4.33 -2.39
C LEU A 57 -0.18 4.51 -2.90
N PHE A 58 0.19 5.70 -3.40
CA PHE A 58 1.54 5.94 -3.93
C PHE A 58 2.61 5.89 -2.84
N THR A 59 2.40 6.59 -1.70
CA THR A 59 3.33 6.59 -0.58
C THR A 59 3.41 5.23 0.08
N GLY A 60 2.29 4.50 0.18
CA GLY A 60 2.24 3.11 0.63
C GLY A 60 2.99 2.13 -0.28
N ILE A 61 2.86 2.28 -1.60
CA ILE A 61 3.61 1.46 -2.57
C ILE A 61 5.10 1.76 -2.50
N PHE A 62 5.50 3.03 -2.49
CA PHE A 62 6.90 3.42 -2.40
C PHE A 62 7.56 2.92 -1.11
N SER A 63 6.93 3.18 0.04
CA SER A 63 7.42 2.70 1.33
C SER A 63 7.35 1.19 1.47
N GLY A 64 6.38 0.52 0.85
CA GLY A 64 6.25 -0.94 0.88
C GLY A 64 7.28 -1.66 0.02
N ILE A 65 7.63 -1.10 -1.15
CA ILE A 65 8.66 -1.67 -2.04
C ILE A 65 10.06 -1.42 -1.49
N LEU A 66 10.36 -0.18 -1.12
CA LEU A 66 11.70 0.20 -0.66
C LEU A 66 11.91 -0.10 0.83
N GLY A 67 10.85 -0.17 1.63
CA GLY A 67 10.93 -0.32 3.09
C GLY A 67 11.39 0.97 3.78
N ILE A 68 12.19 0.80 4.83
CA ILE A 68 12.79 1.87 5.64
C ILE A 68 13.49 2.95 4.78
N PRO A 69 14.36 2.62 3.80
CA PRO A 69 14.99 3.67 2.98
C PRO A 69 13.97 4.46 2.13
N GLY A 70 12.86 3.83 1.73
CA GLY A 70 11.77 4.54 1.04
C GLY A 70 11.09 5.58 1.92
N ILE A 71 10.83 5.22 3.18
CA ILE A 71 10.23 6.13 4.17
C ILE A 71 11.15 7.32 4.43
N ILE A 72 12.44 7.06 4.66
CA ILE A 72 13.45 8.12 4.85
C ILE A 72 13.47 9.07 3.65
N CYS A 73 13.45 8.52 2.43
CA CYS A 73 13.43 9.31 1.20
C CYS A 73 12.18 10.19 1.12
N LEU A 74 10.99 9.65 1.41
CA LEU A 74 9.75 10.43 1.42
C LEU A 74 9.80 11.58 2.43
N TYR A 75 10.38 11.37 3.62
CA TYR A 75 10.53 12.43 4.63
C TYR A 75 11.54 13.50 4.21
N ILE A 76 12.66 13.11 3.61
CA ILE A 76 13.64 14.07 3.05
C ILE A 76 12.97 14.91 1.97
N LEU A 77 12.19 14.29 1.09
CA LEU A 77 11.50 14.96 -0.01
C LEU A 77 10.43 15.93 0.51
N GLN A 78 9.72 15.56 1.58
CA GLN A 78 8.77 16.43 2.28
C GLN A 78 9.41 17.64 2.97
N ILE A 79 10.69 17.54 3.37
CA ILE A 79 11.43 18.67 3.95
C ILE A 79 11.96 19.60 2.85
N LEU A 80 12.24 19.06 1.66
CA LEU A 80 12.81 19.80 0.53
C LEU A 80 11.75 20.59 -0.27
N LEU A 81 10.50 20.09 -0.31
CA LEU A 81 9.35 20.69 -0.98
C LEU A 81 8.51 21.54 -0.03
#